data_AF-A0A354URR2-F1
#
_entry.id   AF-A0A354URR2-F1
#
_cell.length_a   1.000
_cell.length_b   1.000
_cell.length_c   1.000
_cell.angle_alpha   90.00
_cell.angle_beta   90.00
_cell.angle_gamma   90.00
#
_symmetry.space_group_name_H-M   'P 1'
#
loop_
_entity.id
_entity.type
_entity.pdbx_description
1 polymer ?
#
loop_
_entity_poly.entity_id
_entity_poly.type
_entity_poly.pdbx_seq_one_letter_code
_entity_poly.pdbx_strand_id
1 'polypeptide(L)'
;MEMKLTVSDSFFRAKYIEYIKDSLSGIVKGLGGAAEMTERDERAELVVTLSEDCAPYFRSSLEEKIGEVIAVGYKHEYFEKYVRVSGLNDEEYSLLLAALIAADFTEDCSYAASKTVGDPYTIDGSFNFTLKPLAEKWAEVVACLPPVFRPGQLKDFISYLVSERKSRKVYVAKGGVYDECFTRLKRVNLCGDGEELKTVREVILSGAGTVELDFKPPEKDEFYLKEYFGEKIFFGKGYFN
;
A
#
# COMPACT_ATOMS: atom_id res chain seq x y z
N MET A 1 31.71 -9.82 8.91
CA MET A 1 31.16 -9.37 10.20
C MET A 1 29.66 -9.26 10.02
N GLU A 2 28.87 -9.59 11.05
CA GLU A 2 27.40 -9.55 10.94
C GLU A 2 26.88 -8.18 11.33
N MET A 3 25.93 -7.68 10.56
CA MET A 3 25.18 -6.46 10.83
C MET A 3 23.80 -6.81 11.36
N LYS A 4 23.29 -5.99 12.30
CA LYS A 4 21.89 -5.98 12.70
C LYS A 4 21.24 -4.67 12.29
N LEU A 5 20.06 -4.76 11.70
CA LEU A 5 19.18 -3.63 11.39
C LEU A 5 17.89 -3.81 12.16
N THR A 6 17.44 -2.75 12.84
CA THR A 6 16.20 -2.80 13.61
C THR A 6 15.18 -1.82 13.04
N VAL A 7 13.96 -2.28 12.81
CA VAL A 7 12.80 -1.43 12.50
C VAL A 7 11.77 -1.59 13.59
N SER A 8 11.19 -0.49 14.06
CA SER A 8 10.17 -0.54 15.10
C SER A 8 9.01 0.41 14.83
N ASP A 9 7.86 0.04 15.36
CA ASP A 9 6.65 0.86 15.43
C ASP A 9 5.96 0.59 16.78
N SER A 10 4.95 1.39 17.11
CA SER A 10 4.02 1.10 18.20
C SER A 10 3.43 -0.30 18.05
N PHE A 11 3.26 -1.00 19.17
CA PHE A 11 2.64 -2.33 19.21
C PHE A 11 1.24 -2.36 18.57
N PHE A 12 0.48 -1.26 18.64
CA PHE A 12 -0.82 -1.15 17.95
C PHE A 12 -0.72 -1.28 16.42
N ARG A 13 0.47 -1.11 15.85
CA ARG A 13 0.79 -1.24 14.43
C ARG A 13 1.71 -2.44 14.13
N ALA A 14 1.69 -3.48 14.97
CA ALA A 14 2.47 -4.70 14.74
C ALA A 14 2.30 -5.29 13.32
N LYS A 15 1.09 -5.20 12.75
CA LYS A 15 0.80 -5.62 11.35
C LYS A 15 1.67 -4.92 10.30
N TYR A 16 2.12 -3.69 10.54
CA TYR A 16 3.01 -2.97 9.62
C TYR A 16 4.43 -3.53 9.66
N ILE A 17 4.89 -3.94 10.84
CA ILE A 17 6.16 -4.63 11.01
C ILE A 17 6.10 -6.02 10.36
N GLU A 18 4.98 -6.73 10.53
CA GLU A 18 4.73 -8.01 9.84
C GLU A 18 4.72 -7.85 8.32
N TYR A 19 4.05 -6.81 7.80
CA TYR A 19 4.07 -6.48 6.37
C TYR A 19 5.48 -6.29 5.82
N ILE A 20 6.34 -5.53 6.53
CA ILE A 20 7.73 -5.31 6.11
C ILE A 20 8.49 -6.64 6.10
N LYS A 21 8.38 -7.43 7.18
CA LYS A 21 9.04 -8.74 7.31
C LYS A 21 8.65 -9.67 6.16
N ASP A 22 7.36 -9.81 5.88
CA ASP A 22 6.85 -10.69 4.84
C ASP A 22 7.31 -10.24 3.45
N SER A 23 7.26 -8.94 3.19
CA SER A 23 7.65 -8.34 1.91
C SER A 23 9.14 -8.52 1.62
N LEU A 24 9.99 -8.52 2.65
CA LEU A 24 11.45 -8.66 2.51
C LEU A 24 11.95 -10.09 2.74
N SER A 25 11.09 -11.02 3.12
CA SER A 25 11.47 -12.39 3.50
C SER A 25 12.27 -13.13 2.42
N GLY A 26 11.91 -12.96 1.15
CA GLY A 26 12.63 -13.54 0.02
C GLY A 26 14.03 -12.96 -0.15
N ILE A 27 14.17 -11.64 0.02
CA ILE A 27 15.45 -10.93 -0.08
C ILE A 27 16.37 -11.36 1.08
N VAL A 28 15.87 -11.36 2.32
CA VAL A 28 16.63 -11.77 3.50
C VAL A 28 17.16 -13.20 3.35
N LYS A 29 16.30 -14.14 2.94
CA LYS A 29 16.69 -15.54 2.70
C LYS A 29 17.71 -15.67 1.56
N GLY A 30 17.52 -14.93 0.46
CA GLY A 30 18.44 -14.94 -0.67
C GLY A 30 19.84 -14.42 -0.34
N LEU A 31 19.94 -13.51 0.64
CA LEU A 31 21.20 -12.98 1.16
C LEU A 31 21.79 -13.82 2.31
N GLY A 32 21.18 -14.96 2.65
CA GLY A 32 21.63 -15.82 3.75
C GLY A 32 21.43 -15.21 5.14
N GLY A 33 20.55 -14.21 5.26
CA GLY A 33 20.25 -13.54 6.53
C GLY A 33 19.10 -14.18 7.30
N ALA A 34 18.81 -13.59 8.45
CA ALA A 34 17.68 -13.94 9.30
C ALA A 34 16.85 -12.70 9.66
N ALA A 35 15.54 -12.86 9.83
CA ALA A 35 14.63 -11.79 10.22
C ALA A 35 13.69 -12.30 11.32
N GLU A 36 13.73 -11.64 12.47
CA GLU A 36 12.96 -12.00 13.65
C GLU A 36 12.11 -10.81 14.08
N MET A 37 10.89 -11.11 14.51
CA MET A 37 9.99 -10.09 15.07
C MET A 37 9.89 -10.32 16.57
N THR A 38 10.04 -9.26 17.33
CA THR A 38 9.95 -9.26 18.79
C THR A 38 9.01 -8.17 19.26
N GLU A 39 8.39 -8.40 20.41
CA GLU A 39 7.55 -7.42 21.08
C GLU A 39 8.25 -7.00 22.36
N ARG A 40 8.51 -5.70 22.49
CA ARG A 40 9.25 -5.15 23.63
C ARG A 40 8.73 -3.77 23.97
N ASP A 41 8.43 -3.52 25.24
CA ASP A 41 8.13 -2.18 25.76
C ASP A 41 7.05 -1.43 24.95
N GLU A 42 5.92 -2.09 24.65
CA GLU A 42 4.81 -1.55 23.82
C GLU A 42 5.20 -1.23 22.37
N ARG A 43 6.29 -1.83 21.87
CA ARG A 43 6.74 -1.74 20.48
C ARG A 43 6.76 -3.10 19.82
N ALA A 44 6.45 -3.08 18.53
CA ALA A 44 6.73 -4.18 17.62
C ALA A 44 8.06 -3.88 16.92
N GLU A 45 8.99 -4.82 16.97
CA GLU A 45 10.34 -4.67 16.41
C GLU A 45 10.62 -5.80 15.41
N LEU A 46 11.20 -5.45 14.27
CA LEU A 46 11.80 -6.37 13.31
C LEU A 46 13.31 -6.20 13.38
N VAL A 47 14.01 -7.27 13.74
CA VAL A 47 15.47 -7.35 13.72
C VAL A 47 15.90 -8.20 12.54
N VAL A 48 16.68 -7.61 11.64
CA VAL A 48 17.25 -8.28 10.48
C VAL A 48 18.75 -8.43 10.67
N THR A 49 19.27 -9.65 10.58
CA THR A 49 20.69 -9.98 10.67
C THR A 49 21.22 -10.40 9.30
N LEU A 50 22.28 -9.76 8.83
CA LEU A 50 22.86 -9.92 7.48
C LEU A 50 24.39 -9.86 7.54
N SER A 51 25.07 -10.24 6.45
CA SER A 51 26.46 -9.84 6.22
C SER A 51 26.56 -8.33 5.97
N GLU A 52 27.59 -7.67 6.52
CA GLU A 52 27.86 -6.23 6.27
C GLU A 52 27.95 -5.87 4.79
N ASP A 53 28.49 -6.76 3.94
CA ASP A 53 28.64 -6.52 2.50
C ASP A 53 27.28 -6.35 1.79
N CYS A 54 26.22 -6.91 2.35
CA CYS A 54 24.86 -6.84 1.80
C CYS A 54 24.06 -5.65 2.33
N ALA A 55 24.56 -4.96 3.36
CA ALA A 55 23.83 -3.93 4.08
C ALA A 55 23.36 -2.75 3.23
N PRO A 56 24.19 -2.15 2.35
CA PRO A 56 23.76 -1.01 1.55
C PRO A 56 22.60 -1.35 0.60
N TYR A 57 22.60 -2.57 0.04
CA TYR A 57 21.55 -3.04 -0.87
C TYR A 57 20.24 -3.29 -0.13
N PHE A 58 20.32 -3.91 1.06
CA PHE A 58 19.15 -4.22 1.84
C PHE A 58 18.48 -2.97 2.42
N ARG A 59 19.26 -1.96 2.83
CA ARG A 59 18.72 -0.69 3.36
C ARG A 59 17.76 -0.02 2.41
N SER A 60 18.09 0.07 1.13
CA SER A 60 17.20 0.66 0.13
C SER A 60 15.86 -0.07 0.03
N SER A 61 15.88 -1.41 0.03
CA SER A 61 14.63 -2.20 0.03
C SER A 61 13.84 -2.04 1.33
N LEU A 62 14.53 -1.92 2.47
CA LEU A 62 13.90 -1.68 3.77
C LEU A 62 13.22 -0.31 3.82
N GLU A 63 13.92 0.74 3.41
CA GLU A 63 13.44 2.12 3.36
C GLU A 63 12.24 2.26 2.42
N GLU A 64 12.25 1.56 1.28
CA GLU A 64 11.09 1.47 0.38
C GLU A 64 9.86 0.92 1.11
N LYS A 65 10.00 -0.19 1.86
CA LYS A 65 8.87 -0.80 2.57
C LYS A 65 8.40 0.01 3.77
N ILE A 66 9.29 0.73 4.43
CA ILE A 66 8.89 1.73 5.43
C ILE A 66 8.11 2.87 4.75
N GLY A 67 8.56 3.33 3.58
CA GLY A 67 7.83 4.30 2.75
C GLY A 67 6.42 3.83 2.40
N GLU A 68 6.24 2.57 2.01
CA GLU A 68 4.92 1.98 1.74
C GLU A 68 4.03 1.95 2.99
N VAL A 69 4.56 1.55 4.14
CA VAL A 69 3.83 1.56 5.42
C VAL A 69 3.29 2.95 5.73
N ILE A 70 4.09 3.99 5.51
CA ILE A 70 3.67 5.37 5.78
C ILE A 70 2.67 5.85 4.73
N ALA A 71 3.01 5.71 3.44
CA ALA A 71 2.21 6.25 2.34
C ALA A 71 0.87 5.53 2.17
N VAL A 72 0.74 4.29 2.64
CA VAL A 72 -0.50 3.50 2.58
C VAL A 72 -1.12 3.35 3.96
N GLY A 73 -0.41 2.71 4.90
CA GLY A 73 -0.96 2.38 6.22
C GLY A 73 -1.30 3.61 7.05
N TYR A 74 -0.31 4.45 7.33
CA TYR A 74 -0.53 5.68 8.12
C TYR A 74 -1.48 6.64 7.40
N LYS A 75 -1.38 6.76 6.07
CA LYS A 75 -2.28 7.59 5.26
C LYS A 75 -3.72 7.08 5.31
N HIS A 76 -3.92 5.76 5.29
CA HIS A 76 -5.24 5.15 5.46
C HIS A 76 -5.84 5.45 6.83
N GLU A 77 -5.11 5.20 7.91
CA GLU A 77 -5.56 5.53 9.28
C GLU A 77 -5.91 7.02 9.41
N TYR A 78 -5.10 7.90 8.80
CA TYR A 78 -5.36 9.32 8.76
C TYR A 78 -6.66 9.65 8.00
N PHE A 79 -6.85 9.10 6.81
CA PHE A 79 -8.04 9.36 6.01
C PHE A 79 -9.30 8.76 6.60
N GLU A 80 -9.29 7.57 7.19
CA GLU A 80 -10.43 7.02 7.93
C GLU A 80 -10.88 7.96 9.06
N LYS A 81 -9.93 8.65 9.69
CA LYS A 81 -10.23 9.58 10.78
C LYS A 81 -10.79 10.92 10.29
N TYR A 82 -10.27 11.45 9.17
CA TYR A 82 -10.51 12.84 8.78
C TYR A 82 -11.34 13.01 7.50
N VAL A 83 -11.42 12.02 6.61
CA VAL A 83 -12.29 12.08 5.42
C VAL A 83 -13.73 11.86 5.87
N ARG A 84 -14.51 12.94 5.92
CA ARG A 84 -15.92 12.95 6.30
C ARG A 84 -16.75 13.40 5.11
N VAL A 85 -17.18 12.43 4.30
CA VAL A 85 -18.01 12.66 3.12
C VAL A 85 -19.30 11.85 3.22
N SER A 86 -20.35 12.33 2.58
CA SER A 86 -21.64 11.64 2.48
C SER A 86 -21.99 11.32 1.03
N GLY A 87 -23.01 10.48 0.83
CA GLY A 87 -23.45 10.09 -0.52
C GLY A 87 -22.71 8.88 -1.10
N LEU A 88 -21.82 8.25 -0.34
CA LEU A 88 -21.18 6.97 -0.65
C LEU A 88 -21.65 5.91 0.36
N ASN A 89 -21.78 4.67 -0.08
CA ASN A 89 -21.90 3.53 0.83
C ASN A 89 -20.52 3.11 1.39
N ASP A 90 -20.48 2.14 2.30
CA ASP A 90 -19.23 1.71 2.97
C ASP A 90 -18.18 1.15 1.98
N GLU A 91 -18.64 0.44 0.95
CA GLU A 91 -17.79 -0.11 -0.11
C GLU A 91 -17.15 1.01 -0.95
N GLU A 92 -17.97 1.93 -1.45
CA GLU A 92 -17.56 3.10 -2.21
C GLU A 92 -16.64 4.03 -1.40
N TYR A 93 -16.92 4.19 -0.11
CA TYR A 93 -16.06 4.94 0.79
C TYR A 93 -14.68 4.27 0.92
N SER A 94 -14.62 2.95 1.08
CA SER A 94 -13.35 2.21 1.10
C SER A 94 -12.56 2.37 -0.21
N LEU A 95 -13.25 2.36 -1.35
CA LEU A 95 -12.65 2.59 -2.67
C LEU A 95 -12.15 4.03 -2.85
N LEU A 96 -12.87 5.02 -2.32
CA LEU A 96 -12.42 6.41 -2.27
C LEU A 96 -11.10 6.53 -1.49
N LEU A 97 -11.00 5.92 -0.31
CA LEU A 97 -9.77 5.96 0.48
C LEU A 97 -8.59 5.34 -0.27
N ALA A 98 -8.80 4.17 -0.89
CA ALA A 98 -7.78 3.53 -1.73
C ALA A 98 -7.37 4.42 -2.91
N ALA A 99 -8.31 5.09 -3.56
CA ALA A 99 -8.05 5.99 -4.68
C ALA A 99 -7.26 7.24 -4.26
N LEU A 100 -7.59 7.85 -3.12
CA LEU A 100 -6.87 9.01 -2.56
C LEU A 100 -5.44 8.64 -2.17
N ILE A 101 -5.22 7.46 -1.59
CA ILE A 101 -3.87 6.94 -1.31
C ILE A 101 -3.12 6.74 -2.61
N ALA A 102 -3.75 6.06 -3.57
CA ALA A 102 -3.15 5.75 -4.85
C ALA A 102 -2.72 7.02 -5.59
N ALA A 103 -3.51 8.10 -5.52
CA ALA A 103 -3.28 9.39 -6.20
C ALA A 103 -1.83 9.89 -6.03
N ASP A 104 -1.33 9.94 -4.81
CA ASP A 104 0.00 10.49 -4.48
C ASP A 104 1.01 9.43 -4.04
N PHE A 105 0.67 8.14 -4.12
CA PHE A 105 1.45 7.04 -3.54
C PHE A 105 2.95 7.13 -3.86
N THR A 106 3.31 7.35 -5.12
CA THR A 106 4.73 7.36 -5.54
C THR A 106 5.51 8.51 -4.87
N GLU A 107 4.89 9.68 -4.78
CA GLU A 107 5.52 10.87 -4.19
C GLU A 107 5.64 10.72 -2.68
N ASP A 108 4.54 10.34 -2.01
CA ASP A 108 4.49 10.18 -0.56
C ASP A 108 5.44 9.06 -0.09
N CYS A 109 5.47 7.93 -0.80
CA CYS A 109 6.37 6.81 -0.51
C CYS A 109 7.84 7.22 -0.67
N SER A 110 8.19 7.90 -1.77
CA SER A 110 9.58 8.36 -2.00
C SER A 110 10.01 9.39 -0.96
N TYR A 111 9.12 10.33 -0.62
CA TYR A 111 9.38 11.32 0.42
C TYR A 111 9.60 10.66 1.78
N ALA A 112 8.69 9.77 2.17
CA ALA A 112 8.77 9.04 3.44
C ALA A 112 10.06 8.21 3.54
N ALA A 113 10.40 7.45 2.49
CA ALA A 113 11.65 6.67 2.44
C ALA A 113 12.88 7.59 2.59
N SER A 114 12.92 8.72 1.86
CA SER A 114 14.07 9.65 1.91
C SER A 114 14.28 10.36 3.25
N LYS A 115 13.25 10.41 4.09
CA LYS A 115 13.25 11.11 5.39
C LYS A 115 13.32 10.15 6.57
N THR A 116 13.07 8.86 6.34
CA THR A 116 13.18 7.82 7.35
C THR A 116 14.60 7.30 7.33
N VAL A 117 15.46 7.90 8.16
CA VAL A 117 16.87 7.56 8.24
C VAL A 117 17.19 7.15 9.67
N GLY A 118 17.87 6.02 9.87
CA GLY A 118 18.35 5.61 11.19
C GLY A 118 18.74 4.16 11.28
N ASP A 119 19.33 3.81 12.41
CA ASP A 119 19.44 2.45 12.95
C ASP A 119 19.47 2.60 14.49
N PRO A 120 18.38 2.30 15.21
CA PRO A 120 17.13 1.70 14.73
C PRO A 120 16.26 2.66 13.90
N TYR A 121 15.53 2.13 12.92
CA TYR A 121 14.42 2.83 12.27
C TYR A 121 13.20 2.84 13.19
N THR A 122 12.64 4.02 13.45
CA THR A 122 11.40 4.20 14.24
C THR A 122 10.34 4.84 13.35
N ILE A 123 9.33 4.08 12.92
CA ILE A 123 8.37 4.51 11.90
C ILE A 123 7.44 5.61 12.47
N ASP A 124 6.80 5.34 13.60
CA ASP A 124 5.97 6.29 14.34
C ASP A 124 6.74 7.55 14.76
N GLY A 125 7.99 7.39 15.22
CA GLY A 125 8.89 8.49 15.56
C GLY A 125 9.15 9.38 14.34
N SER A 126 9.58 8.78 13.23
CA SER A 126 9.79 9.50 11.96
C SER A 126 8.51 10.21 11.51
N PHE A 127 7.37 9.52 11.58
CA PHE A 127 6.07 10.10 11.21
C PHE A 127 5.73 11.35 12.03
N ASN A 128 5.85 11.27 13.35
CA ASN A 128 5.46 12.34 14.26
C ASN A 128 6.44 13.53 14.28
N PHE A 129 7.71 13.32 13.94
CA PHE A 129 8.74 14.35 14.07
C PHE A 129 9.27 14.86 12.72
N THR A 130 9.67 13.97 11.81
CA THR A 130 10.34 14.35 10.55
C THR A 130 9.36 14.47 9.37
N LEU A 131 8.22 13.78 9.43
CA LEU A 131 7.23 13.73 8.34
C LEU A 131 5.99 14.60 8.58
N LYS A 132 6.06 15.59 9.47
CA LYS A 132 4.98 16.57 9.66
C LYS A 132 4.49 17.22 8.36
N PRO A 133 5.36 17.61 7.40
CA PRO A 133 4.91 18.16 6.12
C PRO A 133 4.00 17.21 5.33
N LEU A 134 4.18 15.89 5.50
CA LEU A 134 3.35 14.88 4.85
C LEU A 134 1.94 14.88 5.45
N ALA A 135 1.82 14.98 6.77
CA ALA A 135 0.53 15.10 7.44
C ALA A 135 -0.20 16.41 7.08
N GLU A 136 0.54 17.51 6.93
CA GLU A 136 0.00 18.80 6.46
C GLU A 136 -0.55 18.69 5.03
N LYS A 137 0.22 18.09 4.10
CA LYS A 137 -0.25 17.78 2.74
C LYS A 137 -1.54 16.95 2.77
N TRP A 138 -1.61 15.92 3.60
CA TRP A 138 -2.81 15.09 3.70
C TRP A 138 -4.02 15.87 4.25
N ALA A 139 -3.80 16.83 5.15
CA ALA A 139 -4.85 17.73 5.62
C ALA A 139 -5.39 18.62 4.49
N GLU A 140 -4.52 19.13 3.62
CA GLU A 140 -4.92 19.91 2.44
C GLU A 140 -5.78 19.08 1.48
N VAL A 141 -5.41 17.82 1.23
CA VAL A 141 -6.21 16.89 0.42
C VAL A 141 -7.61 16.72 1.02
N VAL A 142 -7.70 16.45 2.33
CA VAL A 142 -9.00 16.31 3.02
C VAL A 142 -9.83 17.58 2.90
N ALA A 143 -9.22 18.76 3.05
CA ALA A 143 -9.91 20.05 2.96
C ALA A 143 -10.47 20.34 1.56
N CYS A 144 -9.92 19.73 0.52
CA CYS A 144 -10.37 19.89 -0.86
C CYS A 144 -11.50 18.93 -1.26
N LEU A 145 -11.85 17.95 -0.41
CA LEU A 145 -12.89 16.99 -0.74
C LEU A 145 -14.29 17.62 -0.66
N PRO A 146 -15.20 17.27 -1.58
CA PRO A 146 -16.57 17.71 -1.47
C PRO A 146 -17.25 17.06 -0.25
N PRO A 147 -18.13 17.77 0.48
CA PRO A 147 -18.83 17.20 1.64
C PRO A 147 -19.84 16.11 1.26
N VAL A 148 -20.28 16.09 -0.01
CA VAL A 148 -21.23 15.13 -0.55
C VAL A 148 -20.76 14.69 -1.93
N PHE A 149 -20.60 13.38 -2.12
CA PHE A 149 -20.43 12.79 -3.44
C PHE A 149 -21.79 12.55 -4.09
N ARG A 150 -21.95 13.05 -5.32
CA ARG A 150 -23.11 12.81 -6.17
C ARG A 150 -22.93 11.50 -6.94
N PRO A 151 -24.02 10.88 -7.39
CA PRO A 151 -23.95 9.68 -8.23
C PRO A 151 -22.99 9.87 -9.40
N GLY A 152 -22.09 8.91 -9.59
CA GLY A 152 -21.08 8.92 -10.66
C GLY A 152 -19.78 9.67 -10.33
N GLN A 153 -19.75 10.58 -9.34
CA GLN A 153 -18.52 11.38 -9.07
C GLN A 153 -17.34 10.52 -8.62
N LEU A 154 -17.57 9.48 -7.82
CA LEU A 154 -16.51 8.56 -7.43
C LEU A 154 -15.95 7.80 -8.64
N LYS A 155 -16.83 7.34 -9.53
CA LYS A 155 -16.45 6.69 -10.78
C LYS A 155 -15.62 7.63 -11.64
N ASP A 156 -16.08 8.85 -11.86
CA ASP A 156 -15.36 9.85 -12.67
C ASP A 156 -13.97 10.12 -12.09
N PHE A 157 -13.86 10.23 -10.76
CA PHE A 157 -12.59 10.43 -10.06
C PHE A 157 -11.63 9.25 -10.26
N ILE A 158 -12.07 8.02 -10.00
CA ILE A 158 -11.21 6.83 -10.15
C ILE A 158 -10.85 6.62 -11.63
N SER A 159 -11.81 6.74 -12.55
CA SER A 159 -11.56 6.60 -13.98
C SER A 159 -10.61 7.67 -14.52
N TYR A 160 -10.63 8.89 -13.97
CA TYR A 160 -9.62 9.91 -14.24
C TYR A 160 -8.22 9.44 -13.81
N LEU A 161 -8.06 8.99 -12.55
CA LEU A 161 -6.77 8.49 -12.04
C LEU A 161 -6.23 7.33 -12.88
N VAL A 162 -7.08 6.37 -13.26
CA VAL A 162 -6.70 5.24 -14.13
C VAL A 162 -6.27 5.73 -15.52
N SER A 163 -6.89 6.80 -16.04
CA SER A 163 -6.56 7.36 -17.36
C SER A 163 -5.20 8.06 -17.40
N GLU A 164 -4.76 8.63 -16.28
CA GLU A 164 -3.44 9.25 -16.17
C GLU A 164 -2.30 8.20 -16.06
N ARG A 165 -2.62 6.95 -15.70
CA ARG A 165 -1.65 5.89 -15.35
C ARG A 165 -1.45 4.82 -16.43
N LYS A 166 -1.59 5.18 -17.70
CA LYS A 166 -1.70 4.23 -18.83
C LYS A 166 -0.58 3.18 -18.92
N SER A 167 0.62 3.49 -18.44
CA SER A 167 1.78 2.61 -18.56
C SER A 167 1.86 1.51 -17.49
N ARG A 168 1.04 1.55 -16.43
CA ARG A 168 1.09 0.54 -15.37
C ARG A 168 0.04 -0.54 -15.59
N LYS A 169 0.50 -1.78 -15.72
CA LYS A 169 -0.36 -2.95 -15.84
C LYS A 169 -0.27 -3.82 -14.58
N VAL A 170 -1.41 -4.38 -14.18
CA VAL A 170 -1.47 -5.41 -13.15
C VAL A 170 -2.22 -6.64 -13.62
N TYR A 171 -1.90 -7.77 -13.00
CA TYR A 171 -2.48 -9.07 -13.30
C TYR A 171 -3.27 -9.55 -12.09
N VAL A 172 -4.54 -9.89 -12.29
CA VAL A 172 -5.38 -10.56 -11.29
C VAL A 172 -5.41 -12.04 -11.65
N ALA A 173 -4.73 -12.85 -10.85
CA ALA A 173 -4.60 -14.28 -11.08
C ALA A 173 -4.97 -15.07 -9.82
N LYS A 174 -5.00 -16.40 -9.93
CA LYS A 174 -5.27 -17.27 -8.79
C LYS A 174 -4.24 -16.98 -7.68
N GLY A 175 -4.73 -16.53 -6.53
CA GLY A 175 -3.90 -16.18 -5.36
C GLY A 175 -3.64 -14.70 -5.16
N GLY A 176 -4.00 -13.80 -6.08
CA GLY A 176 -3.97 -12.36 -5.80
C GLY A 176 -3.68 -11.46 -7.01
N VAL A 177 -3.21 -10.25 -6.71
CA VAL A 177 -2.82 -9.24 -7.69
C VAL A 177 -1.30 -9.19 -7.81
N TYR A 178 -0.80 -9.03 -9.02
CA TYR A 178 0.62 -9.04 -9.35
C TYR A 178 0.98 -7.84 -10.24
N ASP A 179 2.21 -7.35 -10.10
CA ASP A 179 2.76 -6.35 -11.01
C ASP A 179 3.29 -6.96 -12.31
N GLU A 180 3.88 -6.14 -13.17
CA GLU A 180 4.46 -6.53 -14.46
C GLU A 180 5.65 -7.49 -14.34
N CYS A 181 6.29 -7.54 -13.18
CA CYS A 181 7.36 -8.48 -12.87
C CYS A 181 6.84 -9.77 -12.22
N PHE A 182 5.52 -9.96 -12.15
CA PHE A 182 4.85 -11.05 -11.45
C PHE A 182 5.16 -11.10 -9.93
N THR A 183 5.53 -9.96 -9.35
CA THR A 183 5.65 -9.82 -7.90
C THR A 183 4.25 -9.66 -7.31
N ARG A 184 3.94 -10.48 -6.29
CA ARG A 184 2.63 -10.41 -5.62
C ARG A 184 2.52 -9.11 -4.83
N LEU A 185 1.49 -8.33 -5.12
CA LEU A 185 1.14 -7.11 -4.42
C LEU A 185 0.25 -7.42 -3.21
N LYS A 186 0.49 -6.69 -2.11
CA LYS A 186 -0.18 -6.89 -0.82
C LYS A 186 -0.41 -5.58 -0.05
N ARG A 187 -0.42 -4.43 -0.73
CA ARG A 187 -0.57 -3.11 -0.07
C ARG A 187 -1.89 -2.98 0.67
N VAL A 188 -2.92 -3.69 0.22
CA VAL A 188 -4.24 -3.76 0.85
C VAL A 188 -4.18 -4.24 2.31
N ASN A 189 -3.15 -5.01 2.69
CA ASN A 189 -2.94 -5.47 4.06
C ASN A 189 -2.56 -4.33 5.01
N LEU A 190 -2.14 -3.18 4.49
CA LEU A 190 -1.87 -1.98 5.29
C LEU A 190 -3.15 -1.20 5.62
N CYS A 191 -4.25 -1.48 4.91
CA CYS A 191 -5.55 -0.81 5.02
C CYS A 191 -6.56 -1.56 5.93
N GLY A 192 -6.07 -2.41 6.84
CA GLY A 192 -6.91 -3.19 7.77
C GLY A 192 -7.34 -4.57 7.24
N ASP A 193 -8.07 -5.32 8.07
CA ASP A 193 -8.31 -6.77 7.89
C ASP A 193 -9.58 -7.12 7.08
N GLY A 194 -10.17 -6.14 6.40
CA GLY A 194 -11.35 -6.35 5.57
C GLY A 194 -11.04 -7.16 4.31
N GLU A 195 -11.72 -8.29 4.13
CA GLU A 195 -11.65 -9.08 2.88
C GLU A 195 -12.58 -8.55 1.77
N GLU A 196 -13.50 -7.66 2.12
CA GLU A 196 -14.41 -7.06 1.16
C GLU A 196 -13.65 -6.14 0.20
N LEU A 197 -13.91 -6.32 -1.10
CA LEU A 197 -13.30 -5.55 -2.19
C LEU A 197 -11.77 -5.57 -2.20
N LYS A 198 -11.17 -6.61 -1.60
CA LYS A 198 -9.71 -6.71 -1.44
C LYS A 198 -8.97 -6.67 -2.76
N THR A 199 -9.52 -7.30 -3.80
CA THR A 199 -8.87 -7.37 -5.12
C THR A 199 -8.91 -6.02 -5.81
N VAL A 200 -10.09 -5.39 -5.89
CA VAL A 200 -10.22 -4.08 -6.54
C VAL A 200 -9.47 -2.99 -5.77
N ARG A 201 -9.42 -3.05 -4.44
CA ARG A 201 -8.60 -2.15 -3.62
C ARG A 201 -7.12 -2.31 -3.90
N GLU A 202 -6.59 -3.53 -3.96
CA GLU A 202 -5.18 -3.77 -4.30
C GLU A 202 -4.86 -3.27 -5.72
N VAL A 203 -5.78 -3.47 -6.68
CA VAL A 203 -5.65 -2.97 -8.04
C VAL A 203 -5.60 -1.43 -8.05
N ILE A 204 -6.49 -0.74 -7.33
CA ILE A 204 -6.48 0.72 -7.21
C ILE A 204 -5.19 1.21 -6.53
N LEU A 205 -4.80 0.62 -5.39
CA LEU A 205 -3.60 0.96 -4.63
C LEU A 205 -2.31 0.76 -5.42
N SER A 206 -2.29 -0.18 -6.38
CA SER A 206 -1.15 -0.37 -7.28
C SER A 206 -0.95 0.79 -8.26
N GLY A 207 -1.99 1.61 -8.43
CA GLY A 207 -2.03 2.66 -9.44
C GLY A 207 -2.03 2.09 -10.86
N ALA A 208 -2.71 0.97 -11.06
CA ALA A 208 -2.90 0.37 -12.37
C ALA A 208 -3.63 1.34 -13.32
N GLY A 209 -3.12 1.45 -14.55
CA GLY A 209 -3.86 2.00 -15.68
C GLY A 209 -4.58 0.92 -16.48
N THR A 210 -4.08 -0.31 -16.44
CA THR A 210 -4.69 -1.47 -17.12
C THR A 210 -4.67 -2.70 -16.22
N VAL A 211 -5.66 -3.56 -16.41
CA VAL A 211 -5.85 -4.78 -15.59
C VAL A 211 -6.02 -5.97 -16.52
N GLU A 212 -5.22 -7.01 -16.33
CA GLU A 212 -5.43 -8.31 -16.96
C GLU A 212 -6.06 -9.27 -15.95
N LEU A 213 -7.23 -9.82 -16.27
CA LEU A 213 -7.92 -10.81 -15.46
C LEU A 213 -7.60 -12.20 -16.02
N ASP A 214 -6.70 -12.92 -15.35
CA ASP A 214 -6.39 -14.34 -15.61
C ASP A 214 -7.14 -15.29 -14.68
N PHE A 215 -8.02 -14.74 -13.85
CA PHE A 215 -8.88 -15.47 -12.93
C PHE A 215 -10.15 -14.63 -12.71
N LYS A 216 -11.30 -15.28 -12.50
CA LYS A 216 -12.54 -14.58 -12.20
C LYS A 216 -12.55 -14.14 -10.72
N PRO A 217 -12.44 -12.83 -10.40
CA PRO A 217 -12.47 -12.38 -9.01
C PRO A 217 -13.87 -12.52 -8.41
N PRO A 218 -14.05 -12.32 -7.09
CA PRO A 218 -15.36 -12.27 -6.46
C PRO A 218 -16.30 -11.28 -7.17
N GLU A 219 -17.61 -11.55 -7.19
CA GLU A 219 -18.57 -10.79 -8.00
C GLU A 219 -18.55 -9.28 -7.73
N LYS A 220 -18.43 -8.87 -6.46
CA LYS A 220 -18.34 -7.45 -6.10
C LYS A 220 -17.05 -6.80 -6.60
N ASP A 221 -15.90 -7.47 -6.44
CA ASP A 221 -14.64 -6.99 -7.00
C ASP A 221 -14.72 -6.86 -8.52
N GLU A 222 -15.30 -7.87 -9.19
CA GLU A 222 -15.48 -7.87 -10.64
C GLU A 222 -16.36 -6.70 -11.10
N PHE A 223 -17.46 -6.44 -10.38
CA PHE A 223 -18.36 -5.33 -10.64
C PHE A 223 -17.62 -3.99 -10.61
N TYR A 224 -16.91 -3.68 -9.51
CA TYR A 224 -16.20 -2.40 -9.38
C TYR A 224 -14.99 -2.29 -10.31
N LEU A 225 -14.30 -3.40 -10.59
CA LEU A 225 -13.25 -3.40 -11.62
C LEU A 225 -13.85 -2.94 -12.96
N LYS A 226 -14.93 -3.58 -13.41
CA LYS A 226 -15.62 -3.21 -14.66
C LYS A 226 -16.14 -1.77 -14.63
N GLU A 227 -16.69 -1.35 -13.50
CA GLU A 227 -17.24 0.00 -13.30
C GLU A 227 -16.16 1.07 -13.49
N TYR A 228 -14.96 0.89 -12.93
CA TYR A 228 -13.93 1.95 -12.91
C TYR A 228 -12.87 1.84 -14.01
N PHE A 229 -12.53 0.63 -14.44
CA PHE A 229 -11.50 0.39 -15.45
C PHE A 229 -12.09 0.26 -16.86
N GLY A 230 -13.37 -0.15 -17.00
CA GLY A 230 -14.06 -0.22 -18.28
C GLY A 230 -13.27 -0.98 -19.35
N GLU A 231 -12.98 -0.33 -20.47
CA GLU A 231 -12.24 -0.89 -21.61
C GLU A 231 -10.76 -1.19 -21.32
N LYS A 232 -10.24 -0.80 -20.14
CA LYS A 232 -8.84 -1.05 -19.73
C LYS A 232 -8.67 -2.41 -19.03
N ILE A 233 -9.73 -3.23 -19.04
CA ILE A 233 -9.70 -4.62 -18.60
C ILE A 233 -9.48 -5.53 -19.79
N PHE A 234 -8.49 -6.42 -19.67
CA PHE A 234 -8.22 -7.48 -20.61
C PHE A 234 -8.54 -8.82 -19.96
N PHE A 235 -9.30 -9.68 -20.64
CA PHE A 235 -9.67 -11.00 -20.14
C PHE A 235 -8.69 -12.04 -20.68
N GLY A 236 -7.88 -12.58 -19.79
CA GLY A 236 -6.96 -13.68 -20.08
C GLY A 236 -7.67 -15.03 -20.16
N LYS A 237 -6.95 -16.06 -20.62
CA LYS A 237 -7.54 -17.41 -20.82
C LYS A 237 -8.09 -18.02 -19.54
N GLY A 238 -7.45 -17.74 -18.40
CA GLY A 238 -7.84 -18.31 -17.12
C GLY A 238 -9.13 -17.73 -16.53
N TYR A 239 -9.64 -16.62 -17.06
CA TYR A 239 -10.91 -16.01 -16.61
C TYR A 239 -12.15 -16.80 -17.08
N PHE A 240 -12.07 -17.48 -18.22
CA PHE A 240 -13.19 -18.23 -18.80
C PHE A 240 -13.24 -19.71 -18.36
N ASN A 241 -12.26 -20.15 -17.57
CA ASN A 241 -12.19 -21.50 -17.01
C ASN A 241 -12.85 -21.56 -15.64
#